data_AF-A0AAU5RSJ9-F1
#
_entry.id   AF-A0AAU5RSJ9-F1
#
_cell.length_a   1.000
_cell.length_b   1.000
_cell.length_c   1.000
_cell.angle_alpha   90.00
_cell.angle_beta   90.00
_cell.angle_gamma   90.00
#
_symmetry.space_group_name_H-M   'P 1'
#
loop_
_entity.id
_entity.type
_entity.pdbx_description
1 polymer ?
#
loop_
_entity_poly.entity_id
_entity_poly.type
_entity_poly.pdbx_seq_one_letter_code
_entity_poly.pdbx_strand_id
1 'polypeptide(L)'
;MAREVSKEAQRVFDALSQVEAIEDPEERAVAISEVLADQAKREARLKALRREVVLQLRAQRVPYRAIAARLKVSLGTVQNIERGHSGAWGTKPRTKPEAAEEAGPADR
;
A
#
# COMPACT_ATOMS: atom_id res chain seq x y z
N MET A 1 8.24 -7.39 19.26
CA MET A 1 9.33 -8.20 18.67
C MET A 1 9.70 -7.59 17.34
N ALA A 2 10.96 -7.15 17.18
CA ALA A 2 11.44 -6.61 15.91
C ALA A 2 11.30 -7.70 14.84
N ARG A 3 10.66 -7.37 13.71
CA ARG A 3 10.61 -8.30 12.57
C ARG A 3 12.02 -8.42 12.01
N GLU A 4 12.54 -9.63 11.92
CA GLU A 4 13.67 -9.89 11.03
C GLU A 4 13.24 -9.61 9.59
N VAL A 5 13.88 -8.60 9.01
CA VAL A 5 13.76 -8.17 7.62
C VAL A 5 14.58 -9.12 6.75
N SER A 6 14.15 -9.39 5.51
CA SER A 6 14.98 -10.21 4.60
C SER A 6 16.24 -9.46 4.19
N LYS A 7 17.30 -10.18 3.78
CA LYS A 7 18.56 -9.57 3.33
C LYS A 7 18.34 -8.62 2.16
N GLU A 8 17.43 -8.96 1.24
CA GLU A 8 17.11 -8.15 0.07
C GLU A 8 16.38 -6.87 0.45
N ALA A 9 15.44 -6.93 1.40
CA ALA A 9 14.76 -5.75 1.90
C ALA A 9 15.71 -4.85 2.71
N GLN A 10 16.64 -5.43 3.48
CA GLN A 10 17.66 -4.66 4.17
C GLN A 10 18.55 -3.90 3.18
N ARG A 11 19.01 -4.52 2.09
CA ARG A 11 19.78 -3.83 1.04
C ARG A 11 19.04 -2.64 0.43
N VAL A 12 17.73 -2.74 0.24
CA VAL A 12 16.92 -1.61 -0.23
C VAL A 12 16.85 -0.52 0.82
N PHE A 13 16.66 -0.87 2.10
CA PHE A 13 16.64 0.13 3.18
C PHE A 13 17.98 0.84 3.32
N ASP A 14 19.08 0.10 3.25
CA ASP A 14 20.43 0.68 3.31
C ASP A 14 20.68 1.65 2.15
N ALA A 15 20.23 1.30 0.94
CA ALA A 15 20.33 2.18 -0.23
C ALA A 15 19.46 3.44 -0.08
N LEU A 16 18.26 3.33 0.48
CA LEU A 16 17.41 4.50 0.75
C LEU A 16 18.04 5.41 1.81
N SER A 17 18.62 4.85 2.87
CA SER A 17 19.35 5.64 3.89
C SER A 17 20.57 6.35 3.30
N GLN A 18 21.23 5.78 2.29
CA GLN A 18 22.32 6.47 1.57
C GLN A 18 21.81 7.67 0.78
N VAL A 19 20.65 7.56 0.12
CA VAL A 19 20.01 8.70 -0.56
C VAL A 19 19.66 9.80 0.44
N GLU A 20 19.13 9.44 1.61
CA GLU A 20 18.79 10.39 2.68
C GLU A 20 20.04 11.11 3.25
N ALA A 21 21.20 10.46 3.22
CA ALA A 21 22.46 10.96 3.77
C ALA A 21 23.28 11.84 2.80
N ILE A 22 22.85 12.01 1.55
CA ILE A 22 23.49 12.93 0.59
C ILE A 22 23.55 14.33 1.21
N GLU A 23 24.73 14.95 1.27
CA GLU A 23 24.94 16.23 1.97
C GLU A 23 24.26 17.41 1.24
N ASP A 24 24.49 17.52 -0.07
CA ASP A 24 23.91 18.60 -0.88
C ASP A 24 22.37 18.45 -0.99
N PRO A 25 21.59 19.44 -0.54
CA PRO A 25 20.14 19.38 -0.59
C PRO A 25 19.56 19.26 -2.00
N GLU A 26 20.20 19.88 -3.01
CA GLU A 26 19.70 19.81 -4.39
C GLU A 26 19.96 18.43 -4.99
N GLU A 27 21.17 17.90 -4.87
CA GLU A 27 21.50 16.53 -5.29
C GLU A 27 20.61 15.48 -4.58
N ARG A 28 20.39 15.64 -3.27
CA ARG A 28 19.49 14.77 -2.50
C ARG A 28 18.06 14.79 -3.05
N ALA A 29 17.54 15.98 -3.39
CA ALA A 29 16.19 16.12 -3.94
C ALA A 29 16.06 15.47 -5.33
N VAL A 30 17.10 15.56 -6.16
CA VAL A 30 17.15 14.88 -7.47
C VAL A 30 17.11 13.36 -7.28
N ALA A 31 17.99 12.81 -6.44
CA ALA A 31 18.03 11.37 -6.18
C ALA A 31 16.71 10.82 -5.60
N ILE A 32 16.08 11.54 -4.66
CA ILE A 32 14.76 11.18 -4.14
C ILE A 32 13.72 11.16 -5.27
N SER A 33 13.71 12.17 -6.12
CA SER A 33 12.76 12.27 -7.23
C SER A 33 12.87 11.09 -8.19
N GLU A 34 14.09 10.67 -8.51
CA GLU A 34 14.36 9.51 -9.37
C GLU A 34 13.87 8.20 -8.73
N VAL A 35 14.16 8.00 -7.43
CA VAL A 35 13.70 6.83 -6.67
C VAL A 35 12.17 6.77 -6.64
N LEU A 36 11.50 7.88 -6.35
CA LEU A 36 10.03 7.93 -6.31
C LEU A 36 9.41 7.66 -7.68
N ALA A 37 10.01 8.17 -8.76
CA ALA A 37 9.54 7.94 -10.12
C ALA A 37 9.68 6.46 -10.55
N ASP A 38 10.78 5.80 -10.21
CA ASP A 38 10.97 4.37 -10.48
C ASP A 38 10.07 3.50 -9.58
N GLN A 39 9.93 3.86 -8.30
CA GLN A 39 9.04 3.17 -7.37
C GLN A 39 7.59 3.18 -7.86
N ALA A 40 7.09 4.31 -8.37
CA ALA A 40 5.75 4.40 -8.95
C ALA A 40 5.55 3.42 -10.13
N LYS A 41 6.57 3.21 -10.96
CA LYS A 41 6.54 2.25 -12.08
C LYS A 41 6.53 0.80 -11.60
N ARG A 42 7.25 0.50 -10.51
CA ARG A 42 7.42 -0.87 -10.00
C ARG A 42 6.35 -1.29 -9.01
N GLU A 43 5.69 -0.35 -8.34
CA GLU A 43 4.76 -0.62 -7.25
C GLU A 43 3.66 -1.62 -7.67
N ALA A 44 3.05 -1.41 -8.84
CA ALA A 44 2.01 -2.28 -9.36
C ALA A 44 2.51 -3.73 -9.53
N ARG A 45 3.70 -3.91 -10.11
CA ARG A 45 4.33 -5.23 -10.31
C ARG A 45 4.65 -5.91 -8.97
N LEU A 46 5.24 -5.19 -8.02
CA LEU A 46 5.57 -5.74 -6.70
C LEU A 46 4.32 -6.14 -5.93
N LYS A 47 3.24 -5.34 -6.00
CA LYS A 47 1.94 -5.69 -5.43
C LYS A 47 1.33 -6.94 -6.08
N ALA A 48 1.44 -7.06 -7.41
CA ALA A 48 0.96 -8.22 -8.15
C ALA A 48 1.69 -9.51 -7.75
N LEU A 49 3.03 -9.49 -7.67
CA LEU A 49 3.83 -10.62 -7.21
C LEU A 49 3.45 -11.06 -5.79
N ARG A 50 3.25 -10.10 -4.87
CA ARG A 50 2.77 -10.41 -3.52
C ARG A 50 1.36 -11.01 -3.52
N ARG A 51 0.46 -10.50 -4.37
CA ARG A 51 -0.91 -11.00 -4.51
C ARG A 51 -0.93 -12.42 -5.05
N GLU A 52 -0.09 -12.73 -6.03
CA GLU A 52 0.05 -14.06 -6.60
C GLU A 52 0.29 -15.12 -5.52
N VAL A 53 1.26 -14.89 -4.63
CA VAL A 53 1.56 -15.81 -3.52
C VAL A 53 0.37 -15.99 -2.58
N VAL A 54 -0.36 -14.92 -2.25
CA VAL A 54 -1.58 -15.02 -1.43
C VAL A 54 -2.62 -15.88 -2.13
N LEU A 55 -2.89 -15.65 -3.42
CA LEU A 55 -3.87 -16.42 -4.18
C LEU A 55 -3.48 -17.89 -4.30
N GLN A 56 -2.20 -18.20 -4.53
CA GLN A 56 -1.69 -19.58 -4.57
C GLN A 56 -1.91 -20.30 -3.23
N LEU A 57 -1.58 -19.66 -2.11
CA LEU A 57 -1.81 -20.24 -0.78
C LEU A 57 -3.30 -20.42 -0.46
N ARG A 58 -4.14 -19.50 -0.94
CA ARG A 58 -5.59 -19.62 -0.80
C ARG A 58 -6.17 -20.75 -1.65
N ALA A 59 -5.66 -20.98 -2.86
CA ALA A 59 -6.01 -22.12 -3.70
C ALA A 59 -5.66 -23.46 -3.02
N GLN A 60 -4.58 -23.49 -2.23
CA GLN A 60 -4.18 -24.62 -1.38
C GLN A 60 -5.00 -24.74 -0.07
N ARG A 61 -6.07 -23.93 0.10
CA ARG A 61 -6.92 -23.88 1.30
C ARG A 61 -6.18 -23.51 2.60
N VAL A 62 -5.03 -22.85 2.52
CA VAL A 62 -4.31 -22.36 3.71
C VAL A 62 -5.14 -21.28 4.41
N PRO A 63 -5.39 -21.37 5.74
CA PRO A 63 -6.20 -20.39 6.45
C PRO A 63 -5.50 -19.03 6.51
N TYR A 64 -6.27 -17.94 6.46
CA TYR A 64 -5.73 -16.58 6.40
C TYR A 64 -4.74 -16.23 7.50
N ARG A 65 -5.00 -16.69 8.74
CA ARG A 65 -4.08 -16.46 9.88
C ARG A 65 -2.72 -17.12 9.66
N ALA A 66 -2.69 -18.31 9.06
CA ALA A 66 -1.44 -18.99 8.71
C ALA A 66 -0.70 -18.26 7.58
N ILE A 67 -1.42 -17.76 6.56
CA ILE A 67 -0.82 -16.94 5.50
C ILE A 67 -0.22 -15.65 6.09
N ALA A 68 -0.95 -14.98 6.98
CA ALA A 68 -0.51 -13.75 7.64
C ALA A 68 0.79 -13.97 8.44
N ALA A 69 0.86 -15.07 9.20
CA ALA A 69 2.07 -15.46 9.92
C ALA A 69 3.24 -15.76 8.97
N ARG A 70 3.02 -16.56 7.92
CA ARG A 70 4.05 -16.93 6.92
C ARG A 70 4.62 -15.71 6.20
N LEU A 71 3.75 -14.80 5.76
CA LEU A 71 4.13 -13.61 5.01
C LEU A 71 4.50 -12.42 5.89
N LYS A 72 4.49 -12.58 7.23
CA LYS A 72 4.76 -11.52 8.20
C LYS A 72 3.93 -10.26 7.92
N VAL A 73 2.62 -10.41 7.65
CA VAL A 73 1.66 -9.30 7.47
C VAL A 73 0.44 -9.48 8.37
N SER A 74 -0.42 -8.47 8.47
CA SER A 74 -1.66 -8.59 9.25
C SER A 74 -2.69 -9.48 8.53
N LEU A 75 -3.62 -10.07 9.28
CA LEU A 75 -4.77 -10.79 8.72
C LEU A 75 -5.56 -9.93 7.72
N GLY A 76 -5.87 -8.69 8.11
CA GLY A 76 -6.60 -7.74 7.26
C GLY A 76 -5.84 -7.43 5.97
N THR A 77 -4.50 -7.35 6.01
CA THR A 77 -3.65 -7.18 4.83
C THR A 77 -3.81 -8.35 3.86
N VAL A 78 -3.78 -9.60 4.34
CA VAL A 78 -3.99 -10.77 3.47
C VAL A 78 -5.36 -10.72 2.79
N GLN A 79 -6.41 -10.42 3.56
CA GLN A 79 -7.76 -10.36 3.03
C GLN A 79 -7.93 -9.21 2.00
N ASN A 80 -7.34 -8.04 2.26
CA ASN A 80 -7.34 -6.93 1.30
C ASN A 80 -6.56 -7.28 0.03
N ILE A 81 -5.42 -7.95 0.16
CA ILE A 81 -4.62 -8.43 -0.97
C ILE A 81 -5.42 -9.41 -1.81
N GLU A 82 -6.15 -10.35 -1.21
CA GLU A 82 -6.98 -11.33 -1.94
C GLU A 82 -8.15 -10.63 -2.66
N ARG A 83 -8.85 -9.71 -2.00
CA ARG A 83 -9.98 -8.96 -2.60
C ARG A 83 -9.58 -7.96 -3.67
N GLY A 84 -8.29 -7.64 -3.79
CA GLY A 84 -7.79 -6.68 -4.78
C GLY A 84 -7.79 -5.25 -4.30
N HIS A 85 -8.06 -5.03 -3.02
CA HIS A 85 -8.02 -3.72 -2.36
C HIS A 85 -6.59 -3.34 -1.95
N SER A 86 -5.57 -3.75 -2.69
CA SER A 86 -4.17 -3.35 -2.45
C SER A 86 -3.83 -1.96 -2.99
N GLY A 87 -4.80 -1.28 -3.62
CA GLY A 87 -4.76 0.16 -3.89
C GLY A 87 -5.21 0.96 -2.66
N ALA A 88 -4.82 2.24 -2.60
CA ALA A 88 -5.28 3.17 -1.58
C ALA A 88 -6.80 3.04 -1.43
N TRP A 89 -7.27 2.77 -0.21
CA TRP A 89 -8.68 2.91 0.14
C TRP A 89 -9.12 4.28 -0.38
N GLY A 90 -10.11 4.27 -1.27
CA GLY A 90 -10.29 5.35 -2.22
C GLY A 90 -10.31 6.74 -1.60
N THR A 91 -9.69 7.66 -2.32
CA THR A 91 -10.33 8.93 -2.72
C THR A 91 -11.64 8.64 -3.46
N LYS A 92 -12.57 7.93 -2.82
CA LYS A 92 -13.94 7.78 -3.29
C LYS A 92 -14.70 8.92 -2.61
N PRO A 93 -15.08 9.99 -3.33
CA PRO A 93 -15.92 11.01 -2.72
C PRO A 93 -17.17 10.32 -2.17
N ARG A 94 -17.46 10.56 -0.89
CA ARG A 94 -18.74 10.14 -0.31
C ARG A 94 -19.80 10.94 -1.05
N THR A 95 -20.48 10.35 -2.03
CA THR A 95 -21.72 10.91 -2.54
C THR A 95 -22.70 10.93 -1.36
N LYS A 96 -22.87 12.11 -0.77
CA LYS A 96 -23.93 12.36 0.19
C LYS A 96 -25.24 12.24 -0.60
N PRO A 97 -26.20 11.38 -0.22
CA PRO A 97 -27.52 11.42 -0.81
C PRO A 97 -28.14 12.78 -0.45
N GLU A 98 -28.39 13.58 -1.47
CA GLU A 98 -29.18 14.80 -1.41
C GLU A 98 -30.63 14.37 -1.19
N ALA A 99 -31.11 14.56 0.02
CA ALA A 99 -32.50 14.45 0.35
C ALA A 99 -32.88 15.69 1.17
N ALA A 100 -33.98 16.32 0.75
CA ALA A 100 -34.69 17.46 1.32
C ALA A 100 -34.33 18.84 0.72
N GLU A 101 -34.64 19.01 -0.57
CA GLU A 101 -35.37 20.20 -1.01
C GLU A 101 -36.89 19.90 -0.84
N GLU A 102 -37.69 20.96 -0.64
CA GLU A 102 -39.13 20.99 -0.33
C GLU A 102 -39.55 20.97 1.15
N ALA A 103 -39.36 22.11 1.81
CA ALA A 103 -40.46 22.76 2.52
C ALA A 103 -40.32 24.28 2.32
N GLY A 104 -41.29 24.86 1.62
CA GLY A 104 -41.31 26.25 1.15
C GLY A 104 -41.35 27.32 2.24
N PRO A 105 -41.29 28.60 1.83
CA PRO A 105 -40.91 29.72 2.68
C PRO A 105 -42.01 30.13 3.66
N ALA A 106 -41.59 30.47 4.89
CA ALA A 106 -42.28 31.42 5.73
C ALA A 106 -42.11 32.82 5.13
N ASP A 107 -43.21 33.54 4.88
CA ASP A 107 -43.50 34.89 5.43
C ASP A 107 -44.60 35.60 4.62
N ARG A 108 -45.77 35.81 5.27
CA ARG A 108 -46.71 36.96 5.23
C ARG A 108 -48.12 36.57 5.70
#